data_AF-A0A6N1CLE3-F1
#
_entry.id   AF-A0A6N1CLE3-F1
#
_cell.length_a   1.000
_cell.length_b   1.000
_cell.length_c   1.000
_cell.angle_alpha   90.00
_cell.angle_beta   90.00
_cell.angle_gamma   90.00
#
_symmetry.space_group_name_H-M   'P 1'
#
loop_
_entity.id
_entity.type
_entity.pdbx_description
1 polymer ?
#
loop_
_entity_poly.entity_id
_entity_poly.type
_entity_poly.pdbx_seq_one_letter_code
_entity_poly.pdbx_strand_id
1 'polypeptide(L)'
;MSHSSLSKPEGTGIPMSPRRNTRPNLPTSSPDTPHSSRDASLETVPRSPSRGEGTDQAPVTSPGRQPEATEPQSPTIQFAEITSQTPIQEFTTAVSLDHYHLSPELVPLLSEPDATSGIRTFRTRTYVQLSEGGTVLLGRDADQNYRARLGTELIASGPRLEQVEGSLLWRRVPDDATAQGNDPQPTSSRRRPSDDEPAQEVAPKRANTATAPFKQHWELLPYPPAGTAFITVDGTHYKVLTRSDAREYPITYIQAPDHPHYEFETLEIVLKSTPDEQPRGAMRLSPDNRWEIDPRLPFDKPLTDYVKAAFPELSARTAENIARKQFELANDSSVADAAGLTALRQIYSSWQTGTPSLHPQWSDPLLMLPITPTLPPTTGNSRSIQLPSTVSMRSLDRLDFDPQQFQQQWDYVASSYSPTDIKRFMADVLTRNGYTVLEPSTFNSFAALVFSRRGHDYLFFISLHRTKGQKIYLPSHTDPNTASVSLDLQVGATAAKAVRRAHERGEIIWLKGGCQIRAGYPDTVFIIRDNNSRL
;
A
#
# COMPACT_ATOMS: atom_id res chain seq x y z
N MET A 1 -68.14 -10.42 35.90
CA MET A 1 -67.50 -9.17 35.45
C MET A 1 -67.08 -9.35 34.00
N SER A 2 -67.40 -8.32 33.22
CA SER A 2 -67.50 -8.14 31.77
C SER A 2 -66.51 -8.86 30.84
N HIS A 3 -67.05 -9.40 29.73
CA HIS A 3 -66.47 -9.29 28.40
C HIS A 3 -67.62 -9.09 27.36
N SER A 4 -67.49 -8.01 26.59
CA SER A 4 -68.31 -7.55 25.44
C SER A 4 -67.28 -7.00 24.42
N SER A 5 -67.41 -7.04 23.09
CA SER A 5 -68.51 -7.29 22.18
C SER A 5 -67.99 -7.55 20.75
N LEU A 6 -68.95 -7.88 19.88
CA LEU A 6 -68.91 -8.50 18.55
C LEU A 6 -69.06 -7.49 17.38
N SER A 7 -68.58 -7.87 16.17
CA SER A 7 -69.14 -7.70 14.79
C SER A 7 -69.23 -6.34 14.01
N LYS A 8 -68.60 -6.31 12.80
CA LYS A 8 -68.95 -5.86 11.38
C LYS A 8 -70.10 -4.84 11.08
N PRO A 9 -70.34 -4.29 9.83
CA PRO A 9 -69.62 -4.24 8.50
C PRO A 9 -69.68 -2.88 7.69
N GLU A 10 -69.11 -2.89 6.46
CA GLU A 10 -69.30 -2.12 5.17
C GLU A 10 -69.97 -0.71 5.06
N GLY A 11 -69.40 0.13 4.17
CA GLY A 11 -70.19 0.95 3.22
C GLY A 11 -69.76 2.40 2.86
N THR A 12 -69.32 2.58 1.60
CA THR A 12 -69.55 3.74 0.67
C THR A 12 -68.81 5.09 0.81
N GLY A 13 -68.22 5.55 -0.32
CA GLY A 13 -67.98 6.98 -0.61
C GLY A 13 -66.88 7.29 -1.65
N ILE A 14 -67.24 7.46 -2.93
CA ILE A 14 -66.41 8.05 -4.02
C ILE A 14 -66.76 9.55 -4.18
N PRO A 15 -65.81 10.42 -4.57
CA PRO A 15 -65.96 11.24 -5.78
C PRO A 15 -64.62 11.30 -6.60
N MET A 16 -64.54 10.96 -7.89
CA MET A 16 -64.94 11.67 -9.14
C MET A 16 -64.33 13.08 -9.34
N SER A 17 -63.38 13.22 -10.29
CA SER A 17 -63.35 14.17 -11.46
C SER A 17 -61.90 14.37 -12.02
N PRO A 18 -61.68 14.88 -13.26
CA PRO A 18 -61.77 14.11 -14.51
C PRO A 18 -60.53 14.24 -15.44
N ARG A 19 -60.49 13.42 -16.51
CA ARG A 19 -59.60 13.58 -17.68
C ARG A 19 -60.12 14.67 -18.63
N ARG A 20 -59.23 15.46 -19.24
CA ARG A 20 -59.42 16.00 -20.59
C ARG A 20 -58.09 16.32 -21.30
N ASN A 21 -57.89 15.68 -22.45
CA ASN A 21 -56.98 16.08 -23.52
C ASN A 21 -57.61 17.21 -24.32
N THR A 22 -56.85 18.26 -24.67
CA THR A 22 -57.02 18.95 -25.96
C THR A 22 -55.79 19.82 -26.33
N ARG A 23 -55.26 19.56 -27.53
CA ARG A 23 -54.42 20.46 -28.35
C ARG A 23 -55.32 21.51 -29.03
N PRO A 24 -54.79 22.69 -29.41
CA PRO A 24 -55.15 23.26 -30.70
C PRO A 24 -53.93 23.66 -31.57
N ASN A 25 -54.10 23.56 -32.89
CA ASN A 25 -53.22 24.04 -33.95
C ASN A 25 -53.58 25.50 -34.38
N LEU A 26 -52.55 26.19 -34.93
CA LEU A 26 -52.40 27.41 -35.79
C LEU A 26 -53.63 27.96 -36.59
N PRO A 27 -53.65 29.22 -37.12
CA PRO A 27 -52.58 29.94 -37.90
C PRO A 27 -52.46 31.48 -37.57
N THR A 28 -51.59 32.36 -38.10
CA THR A 28 -51.35 32.78 -39.51
C THR A 28 -50.25 33.89 -39.58
N SER A 29 -49.55 33.97 -40.72
CA SER A 29 -48.97 35.16 -41.43
C SER A 29 -47.73 35.95 -40.94
N SER A 30 -46.65 35.87 -41.76
CA SER A 30 -45.71 36.97 -42.13
C SER A 30 -46.42 38.01 -43.03
N PRO A 31 -45.89 39.24 -43.26
CA PRO A 31 -44.67 39.56 -44.04
C PRO A 31 -43.85 40.69 -43.35
N ASP A 32 -42.72 41.26 -43.78
CA ASP A 32 -42.18 41.67 -45.08
C ASP A 32 -40.65 41.89 -44.97
N THR A 33 -39.96 41.71 -46.10
CA THR A 33 -38.61 42.25 -46.38
C THR A 33 -38.74 43.62 -47.06
N PRO A 34 -37.67 44.44 -47.13
CA PRO A 34 -37.13 44.66 -48.48
C PRO A 34 -35.60 44.73 -48.61
N HIS A 35 -35.22 44.52 -49.86
CA HIS A 35 -33.93 44.44 -50.53
C HIS A 35 -32.97 45.64 -50.42
N SER A 36 -31.66 45.40 -50.61
CA SER A 36 -30.92 45.94 -51.76
C SER A 36 -29.57 45.25 -51.98
N SER A 37 -29.30 44.95 -53.24
CA SER A 37 -28.21 44.19 -53.85
C SER A 37 -26.92 44.98 -54.09
N ARG A 38 -25.79 44.26 -54.28
CA ARG A 38 -24.89 44.47 -55.45
C ARG A 38 -23.96 43.27 -55.73
N ASP A 39 -24.04 42.78 -56.97
CA ASP A 39 -23.16 41.87 -57.74
C ASP A 39 -21.70 42.40 -57.88
N ALA A 40 -20.66 41.69 -58.37
CA ALA A 40 -20.58 40.59 -59.35
C ALA A 40 -19.19 39.87 -59.37
N SER A 41 -19.18 38.61 -59.85
CA SER A 41 -18.22 37.94 -60.79
C SER A 41 -16.81 37.49 -60.34
N LEU A 42 -16.18 36.38 -60.80
CA LEU A 42 -16.46 35.24 -61.70
C LEU A 42 -15.33 34.16 -61.53
N GLU A 43 -15.65 32.88 -61.81
CA GLU A 43 -14.87 31.72 -62.32
C GLU A 43 -13.35 31.56 -62.02
N THR A 44 -12.80 30.36 -61.76
CA THR A 44 -12.54 29.30 -62.76
C THR A 44 -11.99 28.01 -62.09
N VAL A 45 -12.38 26.82 -62.57
CA VAL A 45 -11.77 25.49 -62.30
C VAL A 45 -10.91 25.10 -63.52
N PRO A 46 -9.87 24.24 -63.41
CA PRO A 46 -10.10 22.88 -63.94
C PRO A 46 -9.30 21.72 -63.28
N ARG A 47 -10.00 20.56 -63.23
CA ARG A 47 -9.60 19.18 -63.60
C ARG A 47 -8.49 18.40 -62.89
N SER A 48 -8.91 17.30 -62.28
CA SER A 48 -8.25 15.98 -62.15
C SER A 48 -8.07 15.26 -63.53
N PRO A 49 -7.30 14.14 -63.64
CA PRO A 49 -7.87 12.80 -63.38
C PRO A 49 -6.86 11.71 -62.87
N SER A 50 -7.26 10.77 -62.00
CA SER A 50 -7.49 9.30 -62.22
C SER A 50 -6.27 8.49 -62.75
N ARG A 51 -5.95 7.23 -62.42
CA ARG A 51 -6.48 6.07 -61.68
C ARG A 51 -5.49 4.92 -61.98
N GLY A 52 -5.26 3.96 -61.08
CA GLY A 52 -4.57 2.71 -61.42
C GLY A 52 -4.35 1.75 -60.23
N GLU A 53 -5.15 0.69 -60.19
CA GLU A 53 -5.08 -0.48 -59.30
C GLU A 53 -3.88 -1.41 -59.61
N GLY A 54 -3.44 -2.21 -58.62
CA GLY A 54 -3.08 -3.62 -58.88
C GLY A 54 -1.81 -4.21 -58.25
N THR A 55 -2.00 -4.95 -57.15
CA THR A 55 -1.45 -6.30 -56.80
C THR A 55 0.05 -6.59 -56.58
N ASP A 56 0.31 -7.15 -55.38
CA ASP A 56 1.16 -8.30 -54.98
C ASP A 56 2.53 -8.57 -55.63
N GLN A 57 3.59 -8.61 -54.79
CA GLN A 57 4.44 -9.79 -54.50
C GLN A 57 5.76 -9.38 -53.80
N ALA A 58 6.10 -10.07 -52.71
CA ALA A 58 7.49 -10.34 -52.28
C ALA A 58 7.94 -11.69 -52.90
N PRO A 59 9.20 -12.19 -52.84
CA PRO A 59 10.34 -11.84 -51.96
C PRO A 59 11.78 -11.92 -52.62
N VAL A 60 12.83 -11.85 -51.78
CA VAL A 60 14.16 -12.56 -51.86
C VAL A 60 15.46 -11.71 -51.95
N THR A 61 16.13 -11.58 -50.79
CA THR A 61 17.58 -11.63 -50.40
C THR A 61 18.72 -10.80 -51.06
N SER A 62 19.39 -9.99 -50.20
CA SER A 62 20.84 -9.86 -49.82
C SER A 62 21.98 -9.82 -50.88
N PRO A 63 23.17 -9.19 -50.65
CA PRO A 63 23.90 -9.04 -49.36
C PRO A 63 24.60 -7.68 -49.09
N GLY A 64 25.14 -7.53 -47.87
CA GLY A 64 25.61 -6.26 -47.31
C GLY A 64 27.05 -5.83 -47.57
N ARG A 65 27.41 -4.68 -46.96
CA ARG A 65 28.77 -4.29 -46.59
C ARG A 65 28.73 -3.09 -45.62
N GLN A 66 29.30 -3.27 -44.42
CA GLN A 66 29.80 -2.20 -43.53
C GLN A 66 31.16 -1.72 -44.07
N PRO A 67 31.59 -0.46 -43.86
CA PRO A 67 32.13 0.04 -42.58
C PRO A 67 31.57 1.47 -42.27
N GLU A 68 31.85 2.24 -41.23
CA GLU A 68 33.00 2.41 -40.33
C GLU A 68 32.52 3.25 -39.13
N ALA A 69 33.20 3.13 -37.99
CA ALA A 69 32.84 3.75 -36.71
C ALA A 69 33.05 5.27 -36.69
N THR A 70 32.18 6.00 -35.97
CA THR A 70 32.40 7.39 -35.58
C THR A 70 32.08 7.52 -34.09
N GLU A 71 33.09 7.88 -33.31
CA GLU A 71 33.00 8.23 -31.88
C GLU A 71 32.17 9.52 -31.69
N PRO A 72 31.22 9.57 -30.74
CA PRO A 72 30.63 10.82 -30.30
C PRO A 72 31.40 11.41 -29.10
N GLN A 73 31.91 12.61 -29.30
CA GLN A 73 32.55 13.47 -28.29
C GLN A 73 31.58 13.80 -27.15
N SER A 74 32.07 13.70 -25.90
CA SER A 74 31.33 14.08 -24.69
C SER A 74 31.25 15.62 -24.56
N PRO A 75 30.09 16.22 -24.26
CA PRO A 75 30.02 17.63 -23.93
C PRO A 75 30.44 17.87 -22.47
N THR A 76 31.40 18.78 -22.29
CA THR A 76 31.85 19.34 -21.00
C THR A 76 30.72 20.07 -20.28
N ILE A 77 30.34 19.61 -19.09
CA ILE A 77 29.40 20.28 -18.19
C ILE A 77 30.19 21.28 -17.32
N GLN A 78 29.88 22.57 -17.46
CA GLN A 78 30.36 23.64 -16.57
C GLN A 78 29.38 23.76 -15.40
N PHE A 79 29.87 23.60 -14.16
CA PHE A 79 29.09 23.85 -12.94
C PHE A 79 29.18 25.34 -12.60
N ALA A 80 28.06 26.04 -12.66
CA ALA A 80 27.92 27.37 -12.08
C ALA A 80 27.48 27.22 -10.61
N GLU A 81 28.36 27.66 -9.72
CA GLU A 81 28.12 27.84 -8.29
C GLU A 81 27.02 28.88 -8.07
N ILE A 82 25.94 28.50 -7.38
CA ILE A 82 24.98 29.45 -6.80
C ILE A 82 24.90 29.17 -5.32
N THR A 83 25.63 29.97 -4.56
CA THR A 83 25.47 30.12 -3.11
C THR A 83 24.07 30.65 -2.82
N SER A 84 23.27 29.90 -2.05
CA SER A 84 22.13 30.45 -1.31
C SER A 84 21.89 29.58 -0.08
N GLN A 85 22.42 30.05 1.03
CA GLN A 85 22.18 29.54 2.37
C GLN A 85 20.76 29.92 2.79
N THR A 86 19.94 28.94 3.15
CA THR A 86 18.81 29.11 4.07
C THR A 86 18.50 27.75 4.68
N PRO A 87 18.38 27.62 6.01
CA PRO A 87 18.38 26.33 6.68
C PRO A 87 17.04 25.64 6.46
N ILE A 88 17.03 24.59 5.64
CA ILE A 88 15.96 23.59 5.67
C ILE A 88 16.25 22.75 6.90
N GLN A 89 15.38 22.88 7.91
CA GLN A 89 15.39 22.01 9.07
C GLN A 89 14.90 20.63 8.61
N GLU A 90 15.83 19.82 8.12
CA GLU A 90 15.58 18.41 7.84
C GLU A 90 15.28 17.71 9.16
N PHE A 91 14.04 17.23 9.30
CA PHE A 91 13.70 16.28 10.36
C PHE A 91 14.24 14.91 9.95
N THR A 92 15.55 14.72 10.12
CA THR A 92 16.19 13.40 10.09
C THR A 92 15.81 12.72 11.40
N THR A 93 14.62 12.13 11.48
CA THR A 93 14.29 11.21 12.58
C THR A 93 15.13 9.96 12.38
N ALA A 94 16.29 9.98 13.00
CA ALA A 94 17.19 8.86 13.18
C ALA A 94 16.37 7.67 13.71
N VAL A 95 16.19 6.61 12.90
CA VAL A 95 15.55 5.34 13.31
C VAL A 95 16.16 4.88 14.64
N SER A 96 15.39 4.75 15.70
CA SER A 96 15.92 4.43 17.03
C SER A 96 16.48 3.01 17.11
N LEU A 97 17.52 2.79 17.93
CA LEU A 97 18.11 1.48 18.22
C LEU A 97 17.35 0.71 19.31
N ASP A 98 16.37 1.33 19.98
CA ASP A 98 15.68 0.76 21.16
C ASP A 98 15.14 -0.66 20.95
N HIS A 99 14.66 -0.97 19.75
CA HIS A 99 14.07 -2.27 19.41
C HIS A 99 15.09 -3.33 18.97
N TYR A 100 16.36 -2.96 18.78
CA TYR A 100 17.43 -3.84 18.29
C TYR A 100 18.36 -4.34 19.40
N HIS A 101 18.22 -3.79 20.61
CA HIS A 101 19.03 -4.20 21.74
C HIS A 101 18.70 -5.63 22.16
N LEU A 102 19.75 -6.44 22.24
CA LEU A 102 19.74 -7.73 22.91
C LEU A 102 19.59 -7.49 24.41
N SER A 103 18.71 -8.27 25.06
CA SER A 103 18.53 -8.23 26.50
C SER A 103 19.86 -8.44 27.24
N PRO A 104 20.20 -7.62 28.27
CA PRO A 104 21.47 -7.73 29.00
C PRO A 104 21.75 -9.12 29.59
N GLU A 105 20.70 -9.88 29.93
CA GLU A 105 20.79 -11.25 30.44
C GLU A 105 21.32 -12.26 29.42
N LEU A 106 21.24 -11.95 28.12
CA LEU A 106 21.71 -12.81 27.03
C LEU A 106 23.12 -12.46 26.56
N VAL A 107 23.66 -11.31 26.98
CA VAL A 107 25.02 -10.85 26.62
C VAL A 107 26.11 -11.81 27.14
N PRO A 108 26.02 -12.40 28.36
CA PRO A 108 26.99 -13.38 28.82
C PRO A 108 27.00 -14.70 28.03
N LEU A 109 25.98 -14.96 27.22
CA LEU A 109 25.89 -16.17 26.39
C LEU A 109 26.63 -16.02 25.05
N LEU A 110 27.03 -14.81 24.69
CA LEU A 110 27.75 -14.53 23.45
C LEU A 110 29.22 -14.97 23.55
N SER A 111 29.84 -15.28 22.41
CA SER A 111 31.28 -15.52 22.36
C SER A 111 32.07 -14.30 22.86
N GLU A 112 33.33 -14.52 23.18
CA GLU A 112 34.30 -13.43 23.30
C GLU A 112 34.33 -12.62 21.98
N PRO A 113 34.51 -11.29 22.07
CA PRO A 113 34.55 -10.43 20.89
C PRO A 113 35.79 -10.76 20.08
N ASP A 114 35.63 -10.88 18.76
CA ASP A 114 36.75 -11.01 17.84
C ASP A 114 37.76 -9.88 18.04
N ALA A 115 39.05 -10.21 18.14
CA ALA A 115 40.10 -9.28 18.54
C ALA A 115 40.37 -8.16 17.52
N THR A 116 39.81 -8.27 16.31
CA THR A 116 40.00 -7.29 15.23
C THR A 116 38.73 -6.48 14.98
N SER A 117 37.57 -7.14 14.94
CA SER A 117 36.28 -6.54 14.56
C SER A 117 35.35 -6.25 15.74
N GLY A 118 35.61 -6.81 16.92
CA GLY A 118 34.71 -6.73 18.06
C GLY A 118 33.40 -7.52 17.90
N ILE A 119 33.25 -8.28 16.81
CA ILE A 119 32.07 -9.09 16.54
C ILE A 119 32.03 -10.27 17.50
N ARG A 120 30.90 -10.42 18.18
CA ARG A 120 30.56 -11.59 18.98
C ARG A 120 29.64 -12.50 18.19
N THR A 121 29.69 -13.79 18.46
CA THR A 121 28.84 -14.77 17.80
C THR A 121 28.03 -15.54 18.83
N PHE A 122 26.79 -15.83 18.47
CA PHE A 122 25.97 -16.78 19.20
C PHE A 122 25.15 -17.56 18.18
N ARG A 123 25.41 -18.87 18.10
CA ARG A 123 24.92 -19.73 17.01
C ARG A 123 25.36 -19.18 15.64
N THR A 124 24.42 -18.82 14.78
CA THR A 124 24.66 -18.30 13.41
C THR A 124 24.59 -16.78 13.30
N ARG A 125 24.43 -16.11 14.44
CA ARG A 125 24.14 -14.68 14.50
C ARG A 125 25.36 -13.93 15.01
N THR A 126 25.65 -12.83 14.35
CA THR A 126 26.73 -11.90 14.70
C THR A 126 26.16 -10.75 15.51
N TYR A 127 26.80 -10.39 16.60
CA TYR A 127 26.39 -9.34 17.51
C TYR A 127 27.54 -8.36 17.71
N VAL A 128 27.23 -7.10 17.96
CA VAL A 128 28.24 -6.08 18.22
C VAL A 128 27.86 -5.25 19.44
N GLN A 129 28.87 -4.82 20.18
CA GLN A 129 28.71 -3.89 21.29
C GLN A 129 28.76 -2.46 20.77
N LEU A 130 27.75 -1.66 21.10
CA LEU A 130 27.70 -0.26 20.70
C LEU A 130 28.50 0.64 21.64
N SER A 131 29.10 1.70 21.11
CA SER A 131 29.85 2.70 21.88
C SER A 131 28.99 3.50 22.84
N GLU A 132 27.71 3.67 22.50
CA GLU A 132 26.69 4.32 23.34
C GLU A 132 26.06 3.38 24.39
N GLY A 133 26.38 2.08 24.32
CA GLY A 133 25.90 1.06 25.24
C GLY A 133 24.94 0.05 24.61
N GLY A 134 24.88 -1.14 25.21
CA GLY A 134 24.06 -2.25 24.73
C GLY A 134 24.68 -3.06 23.57
N THR A 135 24.11 -4.24 23.35
CA THR A 135 24.54 -5.18 22.32
C THR A 135 23.43 -5.33 21.30
N VAL A 136 23.74 -5.34 20.00
CA VAL A 136 22.73 -5.47 18.93
C VAL A 136 23.08 -6.61 17.98
N LEU A 137 22.06 -7.21 17.36
CA LEU A 137 22.25 -8.17 16.30
C LEU A 137 22.69 -7.45 15.01
N LEU A 138 23.79 -7.89 14.43
CA LEU A 138 24.41 -7.35 13.23
C LEU A 138 23.97 -8.16 12.00
N GLY A 139 23.59 -7.47 10.93
CA GLY A 139 23.39 -8.08 9.62
C GLY A 139 23.85 -7.15 8.49
N ARG A 140 23.61 -7.55 7.25
CA ARG A 140 23.91 -6.75 6.06
C ARG A 140 22.64 -6.36 5.32
N ASP A 141 22.66 -5.18 4.72
CA ASP A 141 21.62 -4.71 3.81
C ASP A 141 21.84 -5.19 2.36
N ALA A 142 20.97 -4.77 1.44
CA ALA A 142 21.06 -5.11 0.02
C ALA A 142 22.37 -4.62 -0.63
N ASP A 143 22.93 -3.53 -0.11
CA ASP A 143 24.17 -2.89 -0.55
C ASP A 143 25.41 -3.40 0.20
N GLN A 144 25.28 -4.48 0.97
CA GLN A 144 26.32 -5.10 1.81
C GLN A 144 26.84 -4.23 2.97
N ASN A 145 26.16 -3.12 3.32
CA ASN A 145 26.51 -2.33 4.49
C ASN A 145 26.06 -3.04 5.77
N TYR A 146 26.82 -2.85 6.84
CA TYR A 146 26.47 -3.37 8.16
C TYR A 146 25.35 -2.55 8.79
N ARG A 147 24.28 -3.23 9.22
CA ARG A 147 23.12 -2.62 9.89
C ARG A 147 22.71 -3.44 11.11
N ALA A 148 22.03 -2.79 12.05
CA ALA A 148 21.28 -3.50 13.08
C ALA A 148 20.17 -4.34 12.42
N ARG A 149 19.94 -5.54 12.95
CA ARG A 149 19.02 -6.52 12.38
C ARG A 149 18.10 -7.04 13.46
N LEU A 150 16.81 -7.21 13.19
CA LEU A 150 15.94 -7.98 14.08
C LEU A 150 16.07 -9.48 13.81
N GLY A 151 15.82 -10.29 14.84
CA GLY A 151 15.90 -11.75 14.73
C GLY A 151 14.93 -12.37 13.71
N THR A 152 13.94 -11.61 13.24
CA THR A 152 12.90 -11.96 12.26
C THR A 152 13.19 -11.44 10.85
N GLU A 153 14.23 -10.62 10.68
CA GLU A 153 14.57 -9.98 9.40
C GLU A 153 15.49 -10.85 8.55
N LEU A 154 15.24 -10.88 7.23
CA LEU A 154 16.09 -11.57 6.26
C LEU A 154 17.28 -10.72 5.82
N ILE A 155 17.02 -9.46 5.48
CA ILE A 155 17.99 -8.42 5.14
C ILE A 155 17.94 -7.40 6.28
N ALA A 156 19.10 -6.98 6.78
CA ALA A 156 19.16 -6.07 7.92
C ALA A 156 18.58 -4.70 7.54
N SER A 157 17.56 -4.26 8.27
CA SER A 157 16.81 -3.03 7.95
C SER A 157 17.00 -1.90 8.97
N GLY A 158 17.68 -2.19 10.08
CA GLY A 158 17.91 -1.23 11.16
C GLY A 158 18.97 -0.17 10.84
N PRO A 159 19.35 0.65 11.84
CA PRO A 159 20.36 1.70 11.66
C PRO A 159 21.69 1.15 11.17
N ARG A 160 22.37 1.92 10.30
CA ARG A 160 23.71 1.58 9.80
C ARG A 160 24.74 1.65 10.93
N LEU A 161 25.60 0.65 10.98
CA LEU A 161 26.63 0.47 11.99
C LEU A 161 28.00 0.38 11.33
N GLU A 162 28.98 1.07 11.92
CA GLU A 162 30.38 0.96 11.52
C GLU A 162 31.26 0.77 12.75
N GLN A 163 32.35 0.03 12.58
CA GLN A 163 33.33 -0.16 13.62
C GLN A 163 34.03 1.17 13.91
N VAL A 164 34.21 1.49 15.18
CA VAL A 164 35.03 2.64 15.60
C VAL A 164 36.49 2.27 15.39
N GLU A 165 37.19 3.05 14.56
CA GLU A 165 38.59 2.79 14.22
C GLU A 165 39.46 2.69 15.49
N GLY A 166 40.26 1.64 15.58
CA GLY A 166 41.10 1.35 16.76
C GLY A 166 40.36 0.79 17.98
N SER A 167 39.07 0.46 17.87
CA SER A 167 38.25 -0.09 18.97
C SER A 167 37.46 -1.34 18.56
N LEU A 168 37.06 -2.15 19.54
CA LEU A 168 36.13 -3.28 19.37
C LEU A 168 34.65 -2.84 19.40
N LEU A 169 34.40 -1.53 19.57
CA LEU A 169 33.07 -0.95 19.67
C LEU A 169 32.57 -0.48 18.31
N TRP A 170 31.26 -0.57 18.12
CA TRP A 170 30.58 -0.12 16.92
C TRP A 170 29.76 1.13 17.21
N ARG A 171 29.61 2.00 16.22
CA ARG A 171 28.78 3.21 16.33
C ARG A 171 27.78 3.26 15.21
N ARG A 172 26.68 3.96 15.47
CA ARG A 172 25.73 4.33 14.44
C ARG A 172 26.35 5.33 13.46
N VAL A 173 26.09 5.11 12.18
CA VAL A 173 26.36 6.09 11.13
C VAL A 173 25.05 6.84 10.85
N PRO A 174 25.03 8.18 10.85
CA PRO A 174 23.91 8.94 10.30
C PRO A 174 23.72 8.54 8.82
N ASP A 175 22.48 8.33 8.37
CA ASP A 175 22.20 8.16 6.94
C ASP A 175 22.37 9.54 6.25
N ASP A 176 23.62 9.99 6.08
CA ASP A 176 23.96 11.19 5.34
C ASP A 176 24.44 10.79 3.95
N ALA A 177 23.60 11.09 2.96
CA ALA A 177 24.04 11.27 1.59
C ALA A 177 24.94 12.52 1.51
N THR A 178 26.19 12.42 1.97
CA THR A 178 27.40 13.15 1.50
C THR A 178 28.55 12.94 2.48
N ALA A 179 29.47 12.02 2.16
CA ALA A 179 30.81 12.08 2.71
C ALA A 179 31.69 12.97 1.82
N GLN A 180 31.94 14.21 2.26
CA GLN A 180 33.21 14.88 1.98
C GLN A 180 33.79 15.32 3.32
N GLY A 181 35.05 14.94 3.52
CA GLY A 181 35.67 14.86 4.83
C GLY A 181 35.86 16.20 5.54
N ASN A 182 35.97 16.08 6.86
CA ASN A 182 37.08 16.66 7.60
C ASN A 182 37.13 16.06 9.00
N ASP A 183 38.30 15.55 9.35
CA ASP A 183 38.80 15.35 10.71
C ASP A 183 38.70 16.69 11.48
N PRO A 184 38.38 16.73 12.80
CA PRO A 184 39.43 16.47 13.79
C PRO A 184 38.99 15.82 15.13
N GLN A 185 40.01 15.29 15.80
CA GLN A 185 40.06 14.68 17.13
C GLN A 185 39.52 15.51 18.34
N PRO A 186 39.31 14.85 19.51
CA PRO A 186 38.36 15.23 20.55
C PRO A 186 38.98 16.03 21.71
N THR A 187 38.14 16.79 22.41
CA THR A 187 38.45 17.31 23.74
C THR A 187 37.52 16.71 24.79
N SER A 188 38.13 15.93 25.68
CA SER A 188 37.61 15.46 26.94
C SER A 188 37.07 16.58 27.84
N SER A 189 35.87 16.42 28.41
CA SER A 189 35.57 16.99 29.73
C SER A 189 34.62 16.10 30.53
N ARG A 190 35.26 15.31 31.38
CA ARG A 190 34.83 14.71 32.64
C ARG A 190 33.84 15.58 33.44
N ARG A 191 32.66 15.05 33.77
CA ARG A 191 31.99 15.29 35.07
C ARG A 191 31.27 14.02 35.53
N ARG A 192 31.55 13.64 36.78
CA ARG A 192 30.97 12.55 37.57
C ARG A 192 29.96 13.18 38.58
N PRO A 193 29.21 12.39 39.37
CA PRO A 193 27.75 12.41 39.45
C PRO A 193 27.25 13.12 40.72
N SER A 194 25.94 13.31 40.82
CA SER A 194 25.31 13.56 42.12
C SER A 194 24.15 12.57 42.29
N ASP A 195 24.22 11.88 43.43
CA ASP A 195 23.22 11.00 44.01
C ASP A 195 21.91 11.73 44.24
N ASP A 196 20.79 11.04 43.99
CA ASP A 196 19.63 10.97 44.90
C ASP A 196 18.62 9.95 44.35
N GLU A 197 18.59 8.77 44.96
CA GLU A 197 17.42 7.90 45.12
C GLU A 197 16.99 8.04 46.60
N PRO A 198 15.73 7.75 47.04
CA PRO A 198 14.88 6.69 46.47
C PRO A 198 13.37 6.98 46.44
N ALA A 199 12.64 6.20 45.64
CA ALA A 199 11.30 5.75 46.01
C ALA A 199 10.99 4.43 45.30
N GLN A 200 11.07 3.35 46.07
CA GLN A 200 10.64 2.00 45.70
C GLN A 200 9.15 2.02 45.31
N GLU A 201 8.85 1.68 44.06
CA GLU A 201 7.56 1.16 43.68
C GLU A 201 7.76 -0.25 43.11
N VAL A 202 7.28 -1.22 43.89
CA VAL A 202 7.45 -2.66 43.66
C VAL A 202 6.65 -3.06 42.41
N ALA A 203 7.35 -3.23 41.29
CA ALA A 203 6.78 -3.86 40.11
C ALA A 203 6.50 -5.35 40.41
N PRO A 204 5.32 -5.89 40.08
CA PRO A 204 5.00 -7.27 40.37
C PRO A 204 5.83 -8.19 39.49
N LYS A 205 6.47 -9.17 40.12
CA LYS A 205 7.07 -10.36 39.52
C LYS A 205 6.13 -10.90 38.44
N ARG A 206 6.46 -10.67 37.15
CA ARG A 206 5.85 -11.44 36.06
C ARG A 206 6.32 -12.88 36.25
N ALA A 207 5.41 -13.71 36.72
CA ALA A 207 5.59 -15.14 36.71
C ALA A 207 5.94 -15.57 35.29
N ASN A 208 7.01 -16.36 35.15
CA ASN A 208 7.27 -17.16 33.97
C ASN A 208 6.03 -18.01 33.70
N THR A 209 5.16 -17.55 32.81
CA THR A 209 4.20 -18.44 32.16
C THR A 209 5.00 -19.34 31.25
N ALA A 210 5.32 -20.53 31.77
CA ALA A 210 5.70 -21.67 30.96
C ALA A 210 4.70 -21.77 29.81
N THR A 211 5.19 -21.52 28.59
CA THR A 211 4.43 -21.71 27.37
C THR A 211 4.02 -23.19 27.35
N ALA A 212 2.72 -23.46 27.18
CA ALA A 212 2.21 -24.82 27.13
C ALA A 212 3.02 -25.66 26.12
N PRO A 213 3.31 -26.94 26.40
CA PRO A 213 4.05 -27.77 25.48
C PRO A 213 3.31 -27.82 24.14
N PHE A 214 4.06 -27.56 23.08
CA PHE A 214 3.62 -27.76 21.69
C PHE A 214 2.94 -29.14 21.57
N LYS A 215 1.69 -29.15 21.10
CA LYS A 215 0.82 -30.33 21.21
C LYS A 215 1.42 -31.52 20.45
N GLN A 216 1.71 -32.59 21.19
CA GLN A 216 2.30 -33.88 20.73
C GLN A 216 1.47 -34.65 19.68
N HIS A 217 0.37 -34.08 19.17
CA HIS A 217 -0.51 -34.71 18.19
C HIS A 217 -0.26 -34.28 16.73
N TRP A 218 0.75 -33.43 16.44
CA TRP A 218 1.09 -33.04 15.05
C TRP A 218 2.07 -33.99 14.37
N GLU A 219 2.43 -35.06 15.07
CA GLU A 219 3.39 -36.05 14.61
C GLU A 219 2.79 -36.82 13.44
N LEU A 220 3.53 -36.91 12.35
CA LEU A 220 3.26 -37.88 11.32
C LEU A 220 3.58 -39.28 11.85
N LEU A 221 2.90 -40.28 11.28
CA LEU A 221 3.28 -41.68 11.48
C LEU A 221 4.77 -41.89 11.14
N PRO A 222 5.44 -42.89 11.75
CA PRO A 222 6.87 -43.14 11.58
C PRO A 222 7.33 -43.31 10.13
N TYR A 223 6.39 -43.64 9.23
CA TYR A 223 6.61 -43.73 7.80
C TYR A 223 5.58 -42.86 7.08
N PRO A 224 5.90 -41.58 6.80
CA PRO A 224 5.04 -40.72 6.01
C PRO A 224 4.78 -41.35 4.63
N PRO A 225 3.57 -41.22 4.08
CA PRO A 225 3.28 -41.68 2.72
C PRO A 225 4.30 -41.10 1.71
N ALA A 226 4.72 -41.91 0.75
CA ALA A 226 5.66 -41.48 -0.29
C ALA A 226 5.17 -40.20 -0.97
N GLY A 227 6.05 -39.20 -1.09
CA GLY A 227 5.71 -37.87 -1.63
C GLY A 227 5.23 -36.85 -0.59
N THR A 228 5.08 -37.23 0.68
CA THR A 228 4.80 -36.26 1.75
C THR A 228 6.07 -35.49 2.09
N ALA A 229 6.02 -34.17 2.02
CA ALA A 229 7.12 -33.33 2.51
C ALA A 229 7.03 -33.17 4.05
N PHE A 230 8.14 -33.41 4.73
CA PHE A 230 8.23 -33.33 6.18
C PHE A 230 9.61 -32.85 6.64
N ILE A 231 9.66 -32.38 7.89
CA ILE A 231 10.90 -32.19 8.64
C ILE A 231 10.95 -33.14 9.83
N THR A 232 12.15 -33.37 10.35
CA THR A 232 12.36 -34.21 11.54
C THR A 232 12.94 -33.36 12.66
N VAL A 233 12.26 -33.32 13.81
CA VAL A 233 12.66 -32.61 15.02
C VAL A 233 12.65 -33.64 16.14
N ASP A 234 13.80 -33.85 16.79
CA ASP A 234 13.97 -34.78 17.92
C ASP A 234 13.40 -36.20 17.68
N GLY A 235 13.52 -36.71 16.45
CA GLY A 235 13.05 -38.04 16.05
C GLY A 235 11.58 -38.08 15.59
N THR A 236 10.86 -36.98 15.70
CA THR A 236 9.45 -36.85 15.30
C THR A 236 9.33 -36.19 13.93
N HIS A 237 8.49 -36.77 13.06
CA HIS A 237 8.22 -36.23 11.73
C HIS A 237 7.04 -35.26 11.75
N TYR A 238 7.21 -34.09 11.14
CA TYR A 238 6.15 -33.07 11.01
C TYR A 238 5.91 -32.74 9.55
N LYS A 239 4.64 -32.76 9.13
CA LYS A 239 4.26 -32.36 7.78
C LYS A 239 4.54 -30.87 7.59
N VAL A 240 5.12 -30.50 6.45
CA VAL A 240 5.36 -29.10 6.09
C VAL A 240 4.44 -28.60 5.00
N LEU A 241 4.10 -27.31 5.07
CA LEU A 241 3.48 -26.57 3.97
C LEU A 241 4.48 -26.52 2.82
N THR A 242 4.17 -27.21 1.72
CA THR A 242 5.01 -27.26 0.53
C THR A 242 4.34 -26.64 -0.67
N ARG A 243 5.19 -26.03 -1.50
CA ARG A 243 4.93 -25.73 -2.90
C ARG A 243 5.76 -26.68 -3.75
N SER A 244 5.19 -27.18 -4.84
CA SER A 244 5.83 -28.12 -5.78
C SER A 244 7.09 -27.54 -6.46
N ASP A 245 7.27 -26.23 -6.41
CA ASP A 245 8.30 -25.41 -7.03
C ASP A 245 9.13 -24.60 -6.02
N ALA A 246 9.00 -24.88 -4.71
CA ALA A 246 9.57 -24.04 -3.67
C ALA A 246 11.11 -24.04 -3.69
N ARG A 247 11.70 -22.84 -3.82
CA ARG A 247 13.10 -22.57 -3.48
C ARG A 247 13.36 -22.96 -2.01
N GLU A 248 14.59 -23.32 -1.65
CA GLU A 248 14.94 -23.50 -0.24
C GLU A 248 14.75 -22.15 0.50
N TYR A 249 13.81 -22.13 1.45
CA TYR A 249 13.56 -20.97 2.32
C TYR A 249 14.17 -21.22 3.71
N PRO A 250 14.72 -20.19 4.37
CA PRO A 250 15.34 -20.33 5.68
C PRO A 250 14.33 -20.68 6.79
N ILE A 251 13.05 -20.35 6.58
CA ILE A 251 11.94 -20.70 7.46
C ILE A 251 11.00 -21.62 6.66
N THR A 252 10.74 -22.81 7.20
CA THR A 252 9.65 -23.68 6.75
C THR A 252 8.49 -23.59 7.72
N TYR A 253 7.32 -24.06 7.32
CA TYR A 253 6.15 -24.08 8.21
C TYR A 253 5.62 -25.49 8.35
N ILE A 254 5.48 -25.95 9.59
CA ILE A 254 4.77 -27.20 9.89
C ILE A 254 3.27 -26.93 9.98
N GLN A 255 2.47 -27.89 9.56
CA GLN A 255 1.01 -27.80 9.54
C GLN A 255 0.37 -28.75 10.55
N ALA A 256 -0.76 -28.33 11.12
CA ALA A 256 -1.59 -29.20 11.95
C ALA A 256 -2.26 -30.29 11.09
N PRO A 257 -2.43 -31.53 11.60
CA PRO A 257 -3.07 -32.62 10.85
C PRO A 257 -4.53 -32.34 10.48
N ASP A 258 -5.26 -31.63 11.33
CA ASP A 258 -6.68 -31.31 11.13
C ASP A 258 -6.91 -30.30 10.00
N HIS A 259 -5.85 -29.62 9.55
CA HIS A 259 -5.89 -28.59 8.51
C HIS A 259 -4.96 -29.00 7.36
N PRO A 260 -5.43 -29.80 6.39
CA PRO A 260 -4.59 -30.32 5.32
C PRO A 260 -4.00 -29.22 4.43
N HIS A 261 -4.77 -28.13 4.26
CA HIS A 261 -4.40 -26.92 3.52
C HIS A 261 -5.00 -25.70 4.25
N TYR A 262 -4.33 -24.55 4.15
CA TYR A 262 -4.83 -23.29 4.69
C TYR A 262 -5.22 -22.37 3.54
N GLU A 263 -6.51 -22.35 3.20
CA GLU A 263 -7.09 -21.24 2.44
C GLU A 263 -7.26 -20.01 3.34
N PHE A 264 -7.55 -18.85 2.76
CA PHE A 264 -7.77 -17.62 3.53
C PHE A 264 -8.83 -17.81 4.63
N GLU A 265 -10.01 -18.34 4.30
CA GLU A 265 -11.08 -18.59 5.27
C GLU A 265 -10.65 -19.54 6.39
N THR A 266 -9.97 -20.63 6.05
CA THR A 266 -9.49 -21.61 7.03
C THR A 266 -8.49 -20.97 7.98
N LEU A 267 -7.53 -20.22 7.45
CA LEU A 267 -6.53 -19.51 8.26
C LEU A 267 -7.19 -18.46 9.16
N GLU A 268 -8.12 -17.66 8.65
CA GLU A 268 -8.87 -16.70 9.46
C GLU A 268 -9.62 -17.36 10.63
N ILE A 269 -10.29 -18.49 10.40
CA ILE A 269 -11.02 -19.23 11.43
C ILE A 269 -10.06 -19.80 12.48
N VAL A 270 -8.95 -20.39 12.03
CA VAL A 270 -7.91 -20.95 12.91
C VAL A 270 -7.30 -19.84 13.78
N LEU A 271 -6.87 -18.73 13.18
CA LEU A 271 -6.29 -17.59 13.91
C LEU A 271 -7.27 -16.99 14.93
N LYS A 272 -8.57 -17.04 14.63
CA LYS A 272 -9.62 -16.51 15.52
C LYS A 272 -10.01 -17.47 16.64
N SER A 273 -10.08 -18.76 16.37
CA SER A 273 -10.79 -19.73 17.23
C SER A 273 -9.88 -20.80 17.82
N THR A 274 -8.86 -21.22 17.08
CA THR A 274 -7.87 -22.23 17.49
C THR A 274 -6.45 -21.78 17.14
N PRO A 275 -5.97 -20.63 17.65
CA PRO A 275 -4.72 -20.03 17.21
C PRO A 275 -3.48 -20.93 17.42
N ASP A 276 -3.54 -21.89 18.34
CA ASP A 276 -2.48 -22.88 18.53
C ASP A 276 -2.36 -23.89 17.37
N GLU A 277 -3.39 -23.99 16.51
CA GLU A 277 -3.46 -24.84 15.31
C GLU A 277 -3.00 -24.15 14.03
N GLN A 278 -2.57 -22.89 14.12
CA GLN A 278 -2.00 -22.19 12.98
C GLN A 278 -0.66 -22.80 12.55
N PRO A 279 -0.24 -22.63 11.29
CA PRO A 279 1.08 -23.07 10.84
C PRO A 279 2.19 -22.55 11.75
N ARG A 280 3.23 -23.35 12.01
CA ARG A 280 4.34 -22.94 12.89
C ARG A 280 5.64 -22.87 12.14
N GLY A 281 6.35 -21.76 12.28
CA GLY A 281 7.67 -21.60 11.69
C GLY A 281 8.66 -22.59 12.29
N ALA A 282 9.50 -23.16 11.45
CA ALA A 282 10.62 -23.99 11.84
C ALA A 282 11.85 -23.61 11.01
N MET A 283 13.03 -23.67 11.62
CA MET A 283 14.28 -23.22 11.00
C MET A 283 15.40 -24.19 11.27
N ARG A 284 16.31 -24.33 10.30
CA ARG A 284 17.55 -25.11 10.46
C ARG A 284 18.58 -24.27 11.22
N LEU A 285 19.01 -24.76 12.36
CA LEU A 285 20.09 -24.17 13.13
C LEU A 285 21.43 -24.70 12.61
N SER A 286 22.35 -23.81 12.25
CA SER A 286 23.76 -24.20 12.09
C SER A 286 24.49 -24.14 13.44
N PRO A 287 25.58 -24.92 13.63
CA PRO A 287 26.25 -25.77 12.65
C PRO A 287 25.60 -27.15 12.44
N ASP A 288 24.83 -27.64 13.41
CA ASP A 288 24.36 -29.05 13.45
C ASP A 288 23.27 -29.38 12.42
N ASN A 289 22.80 -28.37 11.67
CA ASN A 289 21.73 -28.45 10.69
C ASN A 289 20.42 -29.07 11.23
N ARG A 290 20.21 -28.94 12.55
CA ARG A 290 19.05 -29.47 13.26
C ARG A 290 17.86 -28.52 13.10
N TRP A 291 16.68 -29.09 12.91
CA TRP A 291 15.44 -28.32 12.88
C TRP A 291 15.01 -27.93 14.30
N GLU A 292 14.61 -26.67 14.47
CA GLU A 292 13.96 -26.15 15.68
C GLU A 292 12.63 -25.49 15.28
N ILE A 293 11.55 -25.79 15.99
CA ILE A 293 10.24 -25.17 15.81
C ILE A 293 10.22 -23.88 16.64
N ASP A 294 9.83 -22.76 16.02
CA ASP A 294 9.70 -21.49 16.72
C ASP A 294 8.58 -21.60 17.78
N PRO A 295 8.89 -21.36 19.07
CA PRO A 295 7.89 -21.40 20.12
C PRO A 295 6.86 -20.28 19.98
N ARG A 296 7.16 -19.21 19.23
CA ARG A 296 6.22 -18.11 18.98
C ARG A 296 5.24 -18.45 17.88
N LEU A 297 3.98 -18.02 18.07
CA LEU A 297 2.98 -18.07 17.03
C LEU A 297 3.32 -17.08 15.91
N PRO A 298 3.25 -17.49 14.63
CA PRO A 298 3.49 -16.59 13.51
C PRO A 298 2.57 -15.38 13.45
N PHE A 299 1.30 -15.54 13.84
CA PHE A 299 0.28 -14.50 13.88
C PHE A 299 -0.42 -14.51 15.25
N ASP A 300 -0.58 -13.33 15.84
CA ASP A 300 -1.23 -13.13 17.15
C ASP A 300 -2.72 -12.75 17.03
N LYS A 301 -3.21 -12.52 15.81
CA LYS A 301 -4.61 -12.20 15.49
C LYS A 301 -4.94 -12.60 14.04
N PRO A 302 -6.22 -12.62 13.64
CA PRO A 302 -6.61 -12.82 12.24
C PRO A 302 -5.97 -11.80 11.29
N LEU A 303 -5.71 -12.19 10.03
CA LEU A 303 -5.11 -11.34 9.00
C LEU A 303 -5.96 -10.08 8.79
N THR A 304 -7.29 -10.23 8.77
CA THR A 304 -8.25 -9.13 8.67
C THR A 304 -8.06 -8.08 9.78
N ASP A 305 -7.70 -8.50 10.99
CA ASP A 305 -7.57 -7.59 12.13
C ASP A 305 -6.25 -6.82 12.11
N TYR A 306 -5.20 -7.33 11.46
CA TYR A 306 -4.01 -6.52 11.14
C TYR A 306 -4.36 -5.37 10.18
N VAL A 307 -5.20 -5.63 9.16
CA VAL A 307 -5.65 -4.60 8.22
C VAL A 307 -6.47 -3.53 8.94
N LYS A 308 -7.45 -3.93 9.77
CA LYS A 308 -8.25 -2.97 10.55
C LYS A 308 -7.39 -2.11 11.47
N ALA A 309 -6.36 -2.69 12.08
CA ALA A 309 -5.45 -1.94 12.94
C ALA A 309 -4.64 -0.89 12.16
N ALA A 310 -4.22 -1.21 10.93
CA ALA A 310 -3.48 -0.29 10.07
C ALA A 310 -4.36 0.75 9.35
N PHE A 311 -5.63 0.42 9.10
CA PHE A 311 -6.58 1.25 8.35
C PHE A 311 -7.94 1.30 9.06
N PRO A 312 -8.05 2.08 10.15
CA PRO A 312 -9.15 1.99 11.10
C PRO A 312 -10.51 2.45 10.57
N GLU A 313 -10.54 3.25 9.50
CA GLU A 313 -11.78 3.82 8.97
C GLU A 313 -12.36 3.03 7.79
N LEU A 314 -11.69 1.96 7.37
CA LEU A 314 -12.20 1.07 6.33
C LEU A 314 -13.45 0.34 6.79
N SER A 315 -14.37 0.10 5.85
CA SER A 315 -15.47 -0.81 6.10
C SER A 315 -14.95 -2.22 6.42
N ALA A 316 -15.66 -2.95 7.27
CA ALA A 316 -15.29 -4.32 7.63
C ALA A 316 -15.12 -5.23 6.40
N ARG A 317 -15.94 -5.02 5.37
CA ARG A 317 -15.86 -5.77 4.10
C ARG A 317 -14.59 -5.44 3.34
N THR A 318 -14.21 -4.16 3.26
CA THR A 318 -12.97 -3.74 2.60
C THR A 318 -11.76 -4.34 3.29
N ALA A 319 -11.73 -4.29 4.63
CA ALA A 319 -10.61 -4.86 5.41
C ALA A 319 -10.45 -6.37 5.16
N GLU A 320 -11.55 -7.12 5.10
CA GLU A 320 -11.54 -8.56 4.76
C GLU A 320 -11.03 -8.79 3.32
N ASN A 321 -11.53 -8.03 2.35
CA ASN A 321 -11.12 -8.15 0.95
C ASN A 321 -9.63 -7.78 0.74
N ILE A 322 -9.10 -6.81 1.50
CA ILE A 322 -7.66 -6.49 1.51
C ILE A 322 -6.86 -7.67 2.06
N ALA A 323 -7.21 -8.18 3.25
CA ALA A 323 -6.48 -9.27 3.87
C ALA A 323 -6.44 -10.51 2.96
N ARG A 324 -7.56 -10.82 2.30
CA ARG A 324 -7.65 -11.88 1.30
C ARG A 324 -6.75 -11.61 0.09
N LYS A 325 -6.81 -10.40 -0.48
CA LYS A 325 -6.00 -10.07 -1.65
C LYS A 325 -4.50 -10.11 -1.32
N GLN A 326 -4.11 -9.65 -0.12
CA GLN A 326 -2.74 -9.77 0.37
C GLN A 326 -2.30 -11.21 0.51
N PHE A 327 -3.16 -12.06 1.09
CA PHE A 327 -2.90 -13.49 1.20
C PHE A 327 -2.68 -14.12 -0.18
N GLU A 328 -3.55 -13.84 -1.15
CA GLU A 328 -3.41 -14.36 -2.51
C GLU A 328 -2.12 -13.89 -3.19
N LEU A 329 -1.78 -12.60 -3.06
CA LEU A 329 -0.58 -12.02 -3.67
C LEU A 329 0.71 -12.54 -3.02
N ALA A 330 0.73 -12.71 -1.70
CA ALA A 330 1.89 -13.20 -0.98
C ALA A 330 2.17 -14.68 -1.25
N ASN A 331 1.12 -15.49 -1.40
CA ASN A 331 1.24 -16.93 -1.66
C ASN A 331 1.25 -17.27 -3.17
N ASP A 332 0.94 -16.30 -4.04
CA ASP A 332 0.71 -16.51 -5.49
C ASP A 332 -0.32 -17.62 -5.76
N SER A 333 -1.30 -17.75 -4.85
CA SER A 333 -2.25 -18.87 -4.78
C SER A 333 -3.39 -18.58 -3.79
N SER A 334 -4.50 -19.31 -3.90
CA SER A 334 -5.56 -19.31 -2.89
C SER A 334 -5.26 -20.15 -1.65
N VAL A 335 -4.09 -20.82 -1.60
CA VAL A 335 -3.63 -21.68 -0.51
C VAL A 335 -2.29 -21.18 0.02
N ALA A 336 -2.12 -21.23 1.35
CA ALA A 336 -0.92 -20.76 2.02
C ALA A 336 0.29 -21.65 1.75
N ASP A 337 1.46 -21.02 1.58
CA ASP A 337 2.76 -21.67 1.57
C ASP A 337 3.73 -21.00 2.56
N ALA A 338 4.92 -21.58 2.75
CA ALA A 338 5.91 -21.06 3.67
C ALA A 338 6.41 -19.64 3.30
N ALA A 339 6.54 -19.33 2.01
CA ALA A 339 7.03 -18.05 1.52
C ALA A 339 5.99 -16.94 1.74
N GLY A 340 4.73 -17.19 1.38
CA GLY A 340 3.65 -16.24 1.54
C GLY A 340 3.31 -15.98 3.01
N LEU A 341 3.34 -17.00 3.87
CA LEU A 341 3.20 -16.76 5.32
C LEU A 341 4.36 -15.93 5.89
N THR A 342 5.59 -16.12 5.39
CA THR A 342 6.74 -15.29 5.78
C THR A 342 6.56 -13.85 5.29
N ALA A 343 6.13 -13.66 4.04
CA ALA A 343 5.88 -12.35 3.45
C ALA A 343 4.77 -11.59 4.20
N LEU A 344 3.67 -12.26 4.56
CA LEU A 344 2.58 -11.66 5.35
C LEU A 344 3.09 -11.16 6.72
N ARG A 345 3.91 -11.95 7.42
CA ARG A 345 4.52 -11.52 8.69
C ARG A 345 5.39 -10.28 8.51
N GLN A 346 6.19 -10.24 7.44
CA GLN A 346 7.04 -9.09 7.13
C GLN A 346 6.20 -7.85 6.82
N ILE A 347 5.12 -7.99 6.04
CA ILE A 347 4.20 -6.90 5.73
C ILE A 347 3.60 -6.32 7.02
N TYR A 348 3.04 -7.15 7.89
CA TYR A 348 2.42 -6.66 9.13
C TYR A 348 3.43 -6.08 10.12
N SER A 349 4.64 -6.66 10.20
CA SER A 349 5.73 -6.08 10.99
C SER A 349 6.16 -4.72 10.44
N SER A 350 6.18 -4.54 9.11
CA SER A 350 6.51 -3.26 8.49
C SER A 350 5.50 -2.16 8.79
N TRP A 351 4.20 -2.48 8.82
CA TRP A 351 3.17 -1.53 9.21
C TRP A 351 3.31 -1.09 10.68
N GLN A 352 3.71 -1.99 11.58
CA GLN A 352 3.90 -1.68 13.00
C GLN A 352 5.16 -0.86 13.27
N THR A 353 6.25 -1.16 12.56
CA THR A 353 7.58 -0.56 12.79
C THR A 353 7.85 0.66 11.89
N GLY A 354 7.03 0.88 10.86
CA GLY A 354 7.23 1.94 9.87
C GLY A 354 8.41 1.68 8.93
N THR A 355 8.90 0.45 8.84
CA THR A 355 10.01 0.07 7.96
C THR A 355 9.57 -0.01 6.49
N PRO A 356 10.50 0.20 5.53
CA PRO A 356 10.21 0.02 4.11
C PRO A 356 9.67 -1.36 3.78
N SER A 357 8.62 -1.40 2.95
CA SER A 357 8.05 -2.66 2.50
C SER A 357 8.84 -3.19 1.30
N LEU A 358 9.32 -4.43 1.39
CA LEU A 358 9.98 -5.11 0.27
C LEU A 358 9.01 -5.37 -0.90
N HIS A 359 7.72 -5.43 -0.61
CA HIS A 359 6.67 -5.68 -1.61
C HIS A 359 5.53 -4.66 -1.46
N PRO A 360 5.73 -3.41 -1.89
CA PRO A 360 4.73 -2.35 -1.78
C PRO A 360 3.38 -2.75 -2.38
N GLN A 361 3.39 -3.44 -3.52
CA GLN A 361 2.19 -3.95 -4.20
C GLN A 361 1.41 -5.02 -3.42
N TRP A 362 2.00 -5.61 -2.37
CA TRP A 362 1.35 -6.55 -1.45
C TRP A 362 1.06 -5.89 -0.09
N SER A 363 1.52 -4.66 0.14
CA SER A 363 1.46 -3.98 1.43
C SER A 363 0.57 -2.73 1.42
N ASP A 364 0.44 -2.03 0.30
CA ASP A 364 -0.44 -0.87 0.21
C ASP A 364 -1.77 -1.23 -0.48
N PRO A 365 -2.92 -1.10 0.20
CA PRO A 365 -4.23 -1.43 -0.39
C PRO A 365 -4.55 -0.69 -1.69
N LEU A 366 -4.05 0.53 -1.89
CA LEU A 366 -4.28 1.29 -3.13
C LEU A 366 -3.49 0.71 -4.31
N LEU A 367 -2.33 0.09 -4.05
CA LEU A 367 -1.53 -0.58 -5.08
C LEU A 367 -2.14 -1.92 -5.50
N MET A 368 -2.94 -2.56 -4.64
CA MET A 368 -3.63 -3.83 -4.92
C MET A 368 -4.87 -3.67 -5.80
N LEU A 369 -5.39 -2.45 -5.94
CA LEU A 369 -6.61 -2.20 -6.70
C LEU A 369 -6.40 -2.46 -8.20
N PRO A 370 -7.35 -3.15 -8.86
CA PRO A 370 -7.36 -3.25 -10.31
C PRO A 370 -7.69 -1.90 -10.94
N ILE A 371 -7.24 -1.72 -12.18
CA ILE A 371 -7.60 -0.55 -12.98
C ILE A 371 -9.08 -0.65 -13.36
N THR A 372 -9.88 0.33 -12.96
CA THR A 372 -11.29 0.43 -13.35
C THR A 372 -11.40 1.11 -14.72
N PRO A 373 -12.04 0.48 -15.72
CA PRO A 373 -12.11 1.04 -17.07
C PRO A 373 -13.00 2.28 -17.14
N THR A 374 -12.56 3.26 -17.92
CA THR A 374 -13.41 4.40 -18.31
C THR A 374 -14.24 4.02 -19.54
N LEU A 375 -15.56 4.10 -19.39
CA LEU A 375 -16.52 3.84 -20.46
C LEU A 375 -16.67 5.08 -21.37
N PRO A 376 -16.77 4.87 -22.70
CA PRO A 376 -17.02 5.96 -23.64
C PRO A 376 -18.41 6.58 -23.42
N PRO A 377 -18.66 7.78 -23.96
CA PRO A 377 -19.97 8.42 -23.85
C PRO A 377 -21.05 7.57 -24.55
N THR A 378 -22.07 7.13 -23.81
CA THR A 378 -23.25 6.46 -24.40
C THR A 378 -24.30 7.46 -24.92
N THR A 379 -24.43 8.62 -24.27
CA THR A 379 -25.33 9.72 -24.66
C THR A 379 -24.73 11.04 -24.17
N GLY A 380 -24.52 12.01 -25.07
CA GLY A 380 -23.85 13.29 -24.77
C GLY A 380 -22.31 13.22 -24.79
N ASN A 381 -21.64 14.23 -24.24
CA ASN A 381 -20.18 14.41 -24.31
C ASN A 381 -19.44 14.03 -23.02
N SER A 382 -19.98 13.10 -22.23
CA SER A 382 -19.40 12.71 -20.93
C SER A 382 -19.02 11.24 -20.93
N ARG A 383 -17.73 10.96 -20.66
CA ARG A 383 -17.27 9.62 -20.32
C ARG A 383 -17.79 9.25 -18.94
N SER A 384 -17.79 7.96 -18.60
CA SER A 384 -18.21 7.54 -17.26
C SER A 384 -17.39 6.37 -16.73
N ILE A 385 -17.30 6.26 -15.41
CA ILE A 385 -16.75 5.08 -14.74
C ILE A 385 -17.90 4.46 -13.95
N GLN A 386 -18.16 3.18 -14.20
CA GLN A 386 -19.09 2.39 -13.38
C GLN A 386 -18.36 1.97 -12.10
N LEU A 387 -18.86 2.39 -10.95
CA LEU A 387 -18.31 2.01 -9.67
C LEU A 387 -18.53 0.51 -9.41
N PRO A 388 -17.49 -0.22 -8.97
CA PRO A 388 -17.66 -1.58 -8.48
C PRO A 388 -18.66 -1.67 -7.32
N SER A 389 -19.26 -2.85 -7.16
CA SER A 389 -20.25 -3.10 -6.11
C SER A 389 -19.61 -2.98 -4.72
N THR A 390 -20.31 -2.34 -3.78
CA THR A 390 -19.89 -2.25 -2.37
C THR A 390 -20.09 -3.55 -1.60
N VAL A 391 -20.85 -4.50 -2.18
CA VAL A 391 -21.14 -5.81 -1.58
C VAL A 391 -20.37 -6.95 -2.22
N SER A 392 -19.39 -6.65 -3.09
CA SER A 392 -18.52 -7.67 -3.67
C SER A 392 -17.85 -8.49 -2.58
N MET A 393 -18.15 -9.79 -2.56
CA MET A 393 -17.53 -10.74 -1.66
C MET A 393 -16.28 -11.31 -2.34
N ARG A 394 -15.17 -11.34 -1.61
CA ARG A 394 -13.91 -11.98 -2.03
C ARG A 394 -13.12 -11.30 -3.15
N SER A 395 -13.54 -10.13 -3.63
CA SER A 395 -12.75 -9.33 -4.59
C SER A 395 -12.46 -7.94 -4.04
N LEU A 396 -11.21 -7.50 -4.19
CA LEU A 396 -10.78 -6.13 -3.87
C LEU A 396 -10.80 -5.29 -5.14
N ASP A 397 -11.96 -4.73 -5.47
CA ASP A 397 -12.15 -3.90 -6.68
C ASP A 397 -12.16 -2.38 -6.37
N ARG A 398 -12.40 -2.04 -5.10
CA ARG A 398 -12.48 -0.67 -4.57
C ARG A 398 -12.16 -0.68 -3.08
N LEU A 399 -11.70 0.46 -2.56
CA LEU A 399 -11.70 0.70 -1.12
C LEU A 399 -12.96 1.43 -0.72
N ASP A 400 -13.60 0.95 0.34
CA ASP A 400 -14.72 1.62 1.00
C ASP A 400 -14.37 1.93 2.45
N PHE A 401 -14.55 3.19 2.83
CA PHE A 401 -14.50 3.68 4.19
C PHE A 401 -15.93 3.84 4.71
N ASP A 402 -16.12 3.51 5.98
CA ASP A 402 -17.42 3.50 6.64
C ASP A 402 -17.69 4.87 7.30
N PRO A 403 -18.65 5.66 6.79
CA PRO A 403 -18.95 6.97 7.35
C PRO A 403 -19.33 6.97 8.83
N GLN A 404 -19.79 5.84 9.37
CA GLN A 404 -20.08 5.73 10.81
C GLN A 404 -18.83 5.89 11.69
N GLN A 405 -17.63 5.63 11.15
CA GLN A 405 -16.36 5.83 11.87
C GLN A 405 -15.99 7.31 12.02
N PHE A 406 -16.60 8.21 11.23
CA PHE A 406 -16.32 9.65 11.18
C PHE A 406 -17.60 10.46 10.90
N GLN A 407 -18.67 10.13 11.62
CA GLN A 407 -20.04 10.62 11.35
C GLN A 407 -20.14 12.15 11.32
N GLN A 408 -19.49 12.85 12.26
CA GLN A 408 -19.56 14.32 12.32
C GLN A 408 -18.97 14.98 11.07
N GLN A 409 -17.81 14.50 10.62
CA GLN A 409 -17.15 15.00 9.41
C GLN A 409 -17.95 14.64 8.16
N TRP A 410 -18.56 13.44 8.15
CA TRP A 410 -19.44 13.00 7.09
C TRP A 410 -20.67 13.89 6.96
N ASP A 411 -21.41 14.16 8.04
CA ASP A 411 -22.63 14.98 8.01
C ASP A 411 -22.35 16.39 7.47
N TYR A 412 -21.18 16.95 7.82
CA TYR A 412 -20.72 18.23 7.28
C TYR A 412 -20.41 18.16 5.78
N VAL A 413 -19.61 17.18 5.32
CA VAL A 413 -19.20 17.13 3.91
C VAL A 413 -20.33 16.68 2.97
N ALA A 414 -21.28 15.89 3.48
CA ALA A 414 -22.45 15.43 2.75
C ALA A 414 -23.46 16.55 2.53
N SER A 415 -23.53 17.52 3.46
CA SER A 415 -24.35 18.73 3.31
C SER A 415 -23.64 19.85 2.56
N SER A 416 -22.31 19.93 2.64
CA SER A 416 -21.51 20.87 1.85
C SER A 416 -21.35 20.43 0.39
N TYR A 417 -21.50 21.37 -0.54
CA TYR A 417 -21.19 21.17 -1.97
C TYR A 417 -19.84 21.80 -2.36
N SER A 418 -19.05 22.26 -1.39
CA SER A 418 -17.76 22.92 -1.63
C SER A 418 -16.68 21.92 -2.09
N PRO A 419 -15.92 22.24 -3.15
CA PRO A 419 -14.70 21.53 -3.53
C PRO A 419 -13.60 21.61 -2.47
N THR A 420 -13.50 22.73 -1.75
CA THR A 420 -12.52 22.88 -0.66
C THR A 420 -12.83 21.93 0.49
N ASP A 421 -14.12 21.77 0.83
CA ASP A 421 -14.51 20.94 1.98
C ASP A 421 -14.31 19.45 1.70
N ILE A 422 -14.57 18.98 0.46
CA ILE A 422 -14.27 17.58 0.11
C ILE A 422 -12.77 17.30 0.04
N LYS A 423 -11.95 18.27 -0.40
CA LYS A 423 -10.48 18.15 -0.34
C LYS A 423 -10.00 17.98 1.09
N ARG A 424 -10.42 18.87 1.99
CA ARG A 424 -10.05 18.82 3.42
C ARG A 424 -10.51 17.50 4.04
N PHE A 425 -11.79 17.16 3.85
CA PHE A 425 -12.36 15.93 4.35
C PHE A 425 -11.59 14.67 3.89
N MET A 426 -11.31 14.56 2.59
CA MET A 426 -10.57 13.41 2.06
C MET A 426 -9.11 13.41 2.50
N ALA A 427 -8.48 14.58 2.64
CA ALA A 427 -7.12 14.68 3.18
C ALA A 427 -7.07 14.17 4.64
N ASP A 428 -8.08 14.50 5.44
CA ASP A 428 -8.16 14.06 6.83
C ASP A 428 -8.42 12.55 6.92
N VAL A 429 -9.31 11.99 6.09
CA VAL A 429 -9.54 10.53 5.99
C VAL A 429 -8.24 9.82 5.60
N LEU A 430 -7.55 10.27 4.55
CA LEU A 430 -6.28 9.68 4.12
C LEU A 430 -5.21 9.75 5.24
N THR A 431 -5.12 10.89 5.93
CA THR A 431 -4.14 11.09 7.01
C THR A 431 -4.37 10.14 8.19
N ARG A 432 -5.63 9.95 8.61
CA ARG A 432 -5.99 9.01 9.70
C ARG A 432 -5.80 7.54 9.33
N ASN A 433 -5.66 7.24 8.04
CA ASN A 433 -5.36 5.91 7.52
C ASN A 433 -3.88 5.76 7.08
N GLY A 434 -3.00 6.62 7.59
CA GLY A 434 -1.54 6.46 7.50
C GLY A 434 -0.90 7.06 6.24
N TYR A 435 -1.63 7.82 5.44
CA TYR A 435 -1.08 8.53 4.29
C TYR A 435 -0.60 9.94 4.65
N THR A 436 0.42 10.42 3.96
CA THR A 436 0.90 11.81 4.06
C THR A 436 0.38 12.58 2.86
N VAL A 437 -0.54 13.52 3.11
CA VAL A 437 -1.17 14.34 2.05
C VAL A 437 -0.39 15.64 1.89
N LEU A 438 -0.03 15.97 0.65
CA LEU A 438 0.56 17.28 0.33
C LEU A 438 -0.51 18.37 0.42
N GLU A 439 -0.10 19.58 0.82
CA GLU A 439 -1.01 20.70 1.06
C GLU A 439 -2.01 20.88 -0.11
N PRO A 440 -3.33 20.77 0.13
CA PRO A 440 -4.31 20.88 -0.93
C PRO A 440 -4.34 22.27 -1.57
N SER A 441 -4.48 22.32 -2.90
CA SER A 441 -4.65 23.61 -3.59
C SER A 441 -5.99 24.28 -3.23
N THR A 442 -6.00 25.62 -3.25
CA THR A 442 -7.22 26.43 -3.10
C THR A 442 -8.07 26.49 -4.38
N PHE A 443 -7.60 25.88 -5.47
CA PHE A 443 -8.30 25.89 -6.76
C PHE A 443 -9.56 25.02 -6.72
N ASN A 444 -10.73 25.63 -6.89
CA ASN A 444 -12.01 24.95 -6.65
C ASN A 444 -12.60 24.22 -7.86
N SER A 445 -12.20 24.57 -9.09
CA SER A 445 -12.77 23.95 -10.29
C SER A 445 -12.35 22.49 -10.49
N PHE A 446 -11.30 22.04 -9.78
CA PHE A 446 -10.84 20.67 -9.81
C PHE A 446 -10.46 20.18 -8.40
N ALA A 447 -11.28 19.30 -7.85
CA ALA A 447 -11.02 18.72 -6.54
C ALA A 447 -10.03 17.56 -6.68
N ALA A 448 -8.76 17.78 -6.35
CA ALA A 448 -7.74 16.73 -6.34
C ALA A 448 -6.79 16.87 -5.16
N LEU A 449 -6.18 15.73 -4.81
CA LEU A 449 -5.17 15.60 -3.77
C LEU A 449 -4.00 14.77 -4.29
N VAL A 450 -2.82 15.04 -3.75
CA VAL A 450 -1.61 14.26 -3.98
C VAL A 450 -1.08 13.81 -2.63
N PHE A 451 -0.76 12.53 -2.51
CA PHE A 451 -0.35 11.95 -1.24
C PHE A 451 0.57 10.74 -1.47
N SER A 452 1.29 10.37 -0.42
CA SER A 452 2.16 9.19 -0.38
C SER A 452 1.94 8.42 0.91
N ARG A 453 2.57 7.25 1.03
CA ARG A 453 2.60 6.48 2.28
C ARG A 453 4.04 6.14 2.60
N ARG A 454 4.39 6.11 3.89
CA ARG A 454 5.70 5.62 4.30
C ARG A 454 5.84 4.15 3.89
N GLY A 455 7.04 3.80 3.47
CA GLY A 455 7.44 2.44 3.18
C GLY A 455 7.59 2.09 1.70
N HIS A 456 7.28 3.03 0.79
CA HIS A 456 7.56 2.93 -0.65
C HIS A 456 7.51 4.30 -1.33
N ASP A 457 8.01 4.39 -2.57
CA ASP A 457 8.14 5.67 -3.30
C ASP A 457 6.93 6.03 -4.19
N TYR A 458 5.92 5.15 -4.30
CA TYR A 458 4.73 5.45 -5.09
C TYR A 458 4.01 6.71 -4.61
N LEU A 459 3.63 7.56 -5.58
CA LEU A 459 2.86 8.78 -5.36
C LEU A 459 1.44 8.60 -5.90
N PHE A 460 0.45 8.92 -5.08
CA PHE A 460 -0.95 8.81 -5.44
C PHE A 460 -1.51 10.17 -5.85
N PHE A 461 -2.19 10.21 -6.99
CA PHE A 461 -3.00 11.36 -7.41
C PHE A 461 -4.46 10.94 -7.42
N ILE A 462 -5.30 11.59 -6.61
CA ILE A 462 -6.73 11.31 -6.56
C ILE A 462 -7.53 12.52 -7.01
N SER A 463 -8.42 12.32 -7.98
CA SER A 463 -9.49 13.29 -8.25
C SER A 463 -10.75 12.91 -7.47
N LEU A 464 -11.39 13.89 -6.86
CA LEU A 464 -12.49 13.72 -5.92
C LEU A 464 -13.84 13.99 -6.59
N HIS A 465 -14.80 13.11 -6.31
CA HIS A 465 -16.12 13.10 -6.93
C HIS A 465 -17.20 12.96 -5.86
N ARG A 466 -18.30 13.69 -6.04
CA ARG A 466 -19.55 13.46 -5.32
C ARG A 466 -20.48 12.66 -6.23
N THR A 467 -20.61 11.38 -5.94
CA THR A 467 -21.31 10.43 -6.80
C THR A 467 -22.68 10.10 -6.24
N LYS A 468 -23.72 10.39 -7.01
CA LYS A 468 -25.08 9.90 -6.74
C LYS A 468 -25.31 8.63 -7.57
N GLY A 469 -25.61 7.52 -6.91
CA GLY A 469 -25.77 6.22 -7.57
C GLY A 469 -24.43 5.52 -7.82
N GLN A 470 -24.24 4.88 -8.98
CA GLN A 470 -23.09 3.99 -9.25
C GLN A 470 -22.19 4.45 -10.40
N LYS A 471 -22.34 5.68 -10.91
CA LYS A 471 -21.56 6.19 -12.03
C LYS A 471 -20.86 7.48 -11.67
N ILE A 472 -19.54 7.51 -11.84
CA ILE A 472 -18.80 8.76 -11.91
C ILE A 472 -18.94 9.30 -13.33
N TYR A 473 -19.51 10.49 -13.48
CA TYR A 473 -19.54 11.19 -14.76
C TYR A 473 -18.28 12.04 -14.90
N LEU A 474 -17.64 11.94 -16.08
CA LEU A 474 -16.42 12.65 -16.43
C LEU A 474 -16.71 13.58 -17.63
N PRO A 475 -17.20 14.80 -17.38
CA PRO A 475 -17.43 15.78 -18.43
C PRO A 475 -16.15 16.11 -19.20
N SER A 476 -16.26 16.34 -20.52
CA SER A 476 -15.11 16.71 -21.35
C SER A 476 -14.48 18.06 -20.99
N HIS A 477 -15.19 18.95 -20.29
CA HIS A 477 -14.66 20.25 -19.84
C HIS A 477 -13.91 20.18 -18.51
N THR A 478 -13.99 19.05 -17.78
CA THR A 478 -13.21 18.80 -16.56
C THR A 478 -12.08 17.80 -16.80
N ASP A 479 -11.89 17.36 -18.05
CA ASP A 479 -10.72 16.59 -18.43
C ASP A 479 -9.53 17.54 -18.58
N PRO A 480 -8.49 17.46 -17.73
CA PRO A 480 -7.34 18.36 -17.81
C PRO A 480 -6.58 18.24 -19.14
N ASN A 481 -6.71 17.13 -19.87
CA ASN A 481 -6.12 16.98 -21.20
C ASN A 481 -6.82 17.86 -22.26
N THR A 482 -8.07 18.28 -22.01
CA THR A 482 -8.86 19.14 -22.92
C THR A 482 -9.19 20.50 -22.34
N ALA A 483 -9.13 20.66 -21.00
CA ALA A 483 -9.50 21.87 -20.28
C ALA A 483 -8.33 22.87 -20.12
N SER A 484 -7.11 22.52 -20.55
CA SER A 484 -5.91 23.39 -20.49
C SER A 484 -5.64 23.99 -19.10
N VAL A 485 -6.02 23.31 -18.02
CA VAL A 485 -5.74 23.75 -16.66
C VAL A 485 -4.37 23.21 -16.25
N SER A 486 -3.42 24.09 -15.93
CA SER A 486 -2.09 23.66 -15.50
C SER A 486 -2.15 22.81 -14.23
N LEU A 487 -1.30 21.78 -14.16
CA LEU A 487 -1.21 20.91 -12.98
C LEU A 487 -0.91 21.69 -11.70
N ASP A 488 -0.08 22.74 -11.81
CA ASP A 488 0.30 23.62 -10.70
C ASP A 488 -0.92 24.35 -10.10
N LEU A 489 -1.94 24.69 -10.90
CA LEU A 489 -3.20 25.22 -10.37
C LEU A 489 -4.03 24.11 -9.71
N GLN A 490 -4.08 22.92 -10.30
CA GLN A 490 -4.92 21.82 -9.81
C GLN A 490 -4.49 21.33 -8.43
N VAL A 491 -3.19 21.16 -8.19
CA VAL A 491 -2.66 20.54 -6.96
C VAL A 491 -1.64 21.40 -6.21
N GLY A 492 -1.29 22.57 -6.74
CA GLY A 492 -0.25 23.43 -6.16
C GLY A 492 1.15 23.10 -6.71
N ALA A 493 2.05 24.07 -6.70
CA ALA A 493 3.38 23.96 -7.31
C ALA A 493 4.24 22.82 -6.72
N THR A 494 4.22 22.65 -5.39
CA THR A 494 4.97 21.59 -4.70
C THR A 494 4.48 20.20 -5.11
N ALA A 495 3.17 19.98 -5.07
CA ALA A 495 2.57 18.71 -5.46
C ALA A 495 2.73 18.44 -6.96
N ALA A 496 2.60 19.47 -7.81
CA ALA A 496 2.80 19.34 -9.25
C ALA A 496 4.24 18.91 -9.60
N LYS A 497 5.24 19.46 -8.89
CA LYS A 497 6.65 19.03 -9.03
C LYS A 497 6.85 17.57 -8.61
N ALA A 498 6.22 17.15 -7.50
CA ALA A 498 6.28 15.76 -7.05
C ALA A 498 5.62 14.80 -8.07
N VAL A 499 4.44 15.18 -8.58
CA VAL A 499 3.69 14.43 -9.60
C VAL A 499 4.50 14.25 -10.88
N ARG A 500 5.13 15.31 -11.39
CA ARG A 500 6.00 15.22 -12.59
C ARG A 500 7.17 14.26 -12.38
N ARG A 501 7.87 14.36 -11.25
CA ARG A 501 8.98 13.46 -10.90
C ARG A 501 8.56 11.99 -10.77
N ALA A 502 7.45 11.73 -10.07
CA ALA A 502 6.94 10.37 -9.93
C ALA A 502 6.47 9.80 -11.27
N HIS A 503 5.88 10.64 -12.13
CA HIS A 503 5.49 10.22 -13.47
C HIS A 503 6.68 9.86 -14.36
N GLU A 504 7.75 10.67 -14.35
CA GLU A 504 9.00 10.37 -15.07
C GLU A 504 9.62 9.03 -14.64
N ARG A 505 9.39 8.61 -13.39
CA ARG A 505 9.87 7.34 -12.83
C ARG A 505 8.89 6.18 -12.97
N GLY A 506 7.68 6.41 -13.48
CA GLY A 506 6.62 5.38 -13.54
C GLY A 506 6.03 5.00 -12.18
N GLU A 507 6.19 5.85 -11.16
CA GLU A 507 5.78 5.61 -9.76
C GLU A 507 4.45 6.31 -9.40
N ILE A 508 3.77 6.90 -10.37
CA ILE A 508 2.49 7.56 -10.15
C ILE A 508 1.30 6.61 -10.28
N ILE A 509 0.38 6.69 -9.33
CA ILE A 509 -0.86 5.92 -9.30
C ILE A 509 -2.05 6.87 -9.38
N TRP A 510 -2.86 6.69 -10.43
CA TRP A 510 -4.04 7.49 -10.68
C TRP A 510 -5.28 6.89 -10.02
N LEU A 511 -5.98 7.73 -9.26
CA LEU A 511 -7.12 7.33 -8.45
C LEU A 511 -8.33 8.24 -8.70
N LYS A 512 -9.50 7.66 -8.46
CA LYS A 512 -10.79 8.36 -8.35
C LYS A 512 -11.37 8.02 -6.99
N GLY A 513 -11.87 9.00 -6.27
CA GLY A 513 -12.55 8.73 -5.01
C GLY A 513 -13.46 9.85 -4.58
N GLY A 514 -13.92 9.80 -3.34
CA GLY A 514 -14.83 10.77 -2.76
C GLY A 514 -16.07 10.10 -2.22
N CYS A 515 -17.20 10.81 -2.24
CA CYS A 515 -18.42 10.37 -1.57
C CYS A 515 -19.34 9.65 -2.55
N GLN A 516 -19.92 8.52 -2.14
CA GLN A 516 -20.99 7.84 -2.86
C GLN A 516 -22.25 7.81 -1.99
N ILE A 517 -23.31 8.43 -2.49
CA ILE A 517 -24.64 8.44 -1.86
C ILE A 517 -25.59 7.66 -2.77
N ARG A 518 -26.26 6.65 -2.22
CA ARG A 518 -27.14 5.76 -2.99
C ARG A 518 -28.41 5.44 -2.23
N ALA A 519 -29.55 5.77 -2.84
CA ALA A 519 -30.85 5.45 -2.27
C ALA A 519 -30.99 3.95 -1.99
N GLY A 520 -31.35 3.60 -0.75
CA GLY A 520 -31.55 2.22 -0.29
C GLY A 520 -30.28 1.43 0.02
N TYR A 521 -29.10 2.07 0.04
CA TYR A 521 -27.82 1.44 0.39
C TYR A 521 -27.08 2.33 1.39
N PRO A 522 -26.20 1.77 2.23
CA PRO A 522 -25.32 2.58 3.08
C PRO A 522 -24.47 3.51 2.23
N ASP A 523 -24.35 4.76 2.67
CA ASP A 523 -23.41 5.71 2.09
C ASP A 523 -21.97 5.28 2.37
N THR A 524 -21.05 5.70 1.51
CA THR A 524 -19.64 5.33 1.65
C THR A 524 -18.73 6.38 1.07
N VAL A 525 -17.51 6.45 1.60
CA VAL A 525 -16.39 7.12 0.95
C VAL A 525 -15.58 6.06 0.23
N PHE A 526 -15.30 6.27 -1.04
CA PHE A 526 -14.69 5.25 -1.89
C PHE A 526 -13.38 5.72 -2.53
N ILE A 527 -12.53 4.77 -2.88
CA ILE A 527 -11.37 4.98 -3.75
C ILE A 527 -11.27 3.81 -4.74
N ILE A 528 -11.08 4.13 -6.01
CA ILE A 528 -10.78 3.19 -7.10
C ILE A 528 -9.53 3.63 -7.85
N ARG A 529 -8.84 2.68 -8.49
CA ARG A 529 -7.74 2.97 -9.40
C ARG A 529 -8.25 3.19 -10.81
N ASP A 530 -7.69 4.17 -11.51
CA ASP A 530 -7.95 4.42 -12.93
C ASP A 530 -6.64 4.40 -13.72
N ASN A 531 -6.76 4.41 -15.06
CA ASN A 531 -5.63 4.51 -15.98
C ASN A 531 -5.59 5.85 -16.74
N ASN A 532 -6.35 6.84 -16.28
CA ASN A 532 -6.52 8.09 -17.01
C ASN A 532 -5.49 9.10 -16.50
N SER A 533 -4.30 9.05 -17.12
CA SER A 533 -3.21 10.01 -16.88
C SER A 533 -3.73 11.44 -17.02
N ARG A 534 -3.34 12.28 -16.05
CA ARG A 534 -3.66 13.73 -16.03
C ARG A 534 -2.42 14.59 -16.31
N LEU A 535 -1.38 13.95 -16.83
CA LEU A 535 -0.15 14.52 -17.34
C LEU A 535 -0.06 14.26 -18.84
#